data_AF-A0A4P7SSX5-F1
#
_entry.id   AF-A0A4P7SSX5-F1
#
_cell.length_a   1.000
_cell.length_b   1.000
_cell.length_c   1.000
_cell.angle_alpha   90.00
_cell.angle_beta   90.00
_cell.angle_gamma   90.00
#
_symmetry.space_group_name_H-M   'P 1'
#
loop_
_entity.id
_entity.type
_entity.pdbx_description
1 polymer ?
#
loop_
_entity_poly.entity_id
_entity_poly.type
_entity_poly.pdbx_seq_one_letter_code
_entity_poly.pdbx_strand_id
1 'polypeptide(L)'
;MTTPKTPVADVGNAGAAGTAPVHPADVNPADVHPAAADFAAAYPVRPVPAPGPVDTDPIATTPAAVEELDGLWKAVVQETRTRGNDIHLPISLAFAERLCRAYPDADAELVRVATLLHDTGWAHVDESRILSEGFTGDWRKATIRYEHEKQGCDVARRVLPGLGYSAEFIERVCAIIDGHDTRPVAHSLEDALMRDADRLWRFDQAGIALASSWFNMDPATYTDRLAAEIIPELITQAAVDMATADLNRSTALLKTAVIR
;
A
#
# COMPACT_ATOMS: atom_id res chain seq x y z
N MET A 1 -49.67 -38.79 -25.23
CA MET A 1 -49.84 -37.69 -24.27
C MET A 1 -48.46 -37.14 -23.96
N THR A 2 -48.11 -36.08 -24.67
CA THR A 2 -46.78 -35.46 -24.72
C THR A 2 -46.82 -34.24 -23.81
N THR A 3 -45.96 -34.20 -22.80
CA THR A 3 -45.77 -33.03 -21.94
C THR A 3 -45.03 -31.92 -22.69
N PRO A 4 -45.39 -30.62 -22.51
CA PRO A 4 -44.75 -29.54 -23.23
C PRO A 4 -43.38 -29.19 -22.64
N LYS A 5 -42.39 -29.01 -23.52
CA LYS A 5 -41.08 -28.42 -23.18
C LYS A 5 -41.22 -26.92 -23.00
N THR A 6 -40.84 -26.41 -21.84
CA THR A 6 -40.63 -24.98 -21.57
C THR A 6 -39.47 -24.45 -22.44
N PRO A 7 -39.55 -23.27 -23.06
CA PRO A 7 -38.44 -22.71 -23.83
C PRO A 7 -37.34 -22.23 -22.90
N VAL A 8 -36.10 -22.61 -23.20
CA VAL A 8 -34.89 -22.00 -22.61
C VAL A 8 -34.68 -20.66 -23.31
N ALA A 9 -34.67 -19.59 -22.53
CA ALA A 9 -34.35 -18.25 -23.02
C ALA A 9 -32.86 -18.18 -23.39
N ASP A 10 -32.61 -17.74 -24.61
CA ASP A 10 -31.31 -17.42 -25.18
C ASP A 10 -30.79 -16.13 -24.49
N VAL A 11 -29.81 -16.26 -23.60
CA VAL A 11 -29.16 -15.10 -22.98
C VAL A 11 -27.95 -14.77 -23.83
N GLY A 12 -28.12 -13.74 -24.65
CA GLY A 12 -27.13 -13.24 -25.59
C GLY A 12 -25.76 -13.00 -24.93
N ASN A 13 -24.75 -13.48 -25.63
CA ASN A 13 -23.34 -13.22 -25.40
C ASN A 13 -23.04 -11.73 -25.61
N ALA A 14 -23.19 -10.91 -24.57
CA ALA A 14 -22.66 -9.57 -24.54
C ALA A 14 -21.19 -9.66 -24.08
N GLY A 15 -20.27 -9.57 -25.04
CA GLY A 15 -18.85 -9.47 -24.76
C GLY A 15 -18.58 -8.29 -23.84
N ALA A 16 -18.17 -8.59 -22.61
CA ALA A 16 -17.56 -7.62 -21.72
C ALA A 16 -16.21 -7.26 -22.34
N ALA A 17 -16.17 -6.16 -23.09
CA ALA A 17 -14.93 -5.47 -23.38
C ALA A 17 -14.36 -5.00 -22.03
N GLY A 18 -13.48 -5.82 -21.45
CA GLY A 18 -12.69 -5.43 -20.29
C GLY A 18 -11.88 -4.21 -20.68
N THR A 19 -12.20 -3.06 -20.08
CA THR A 19 -11.31 -1.90 -20.10
C THR A 19 -10.00 -2.33 -19.45
N ALA A 20 -8.91 -2.28 -20.22
CA ALA A 20 -7.56 -2.52 -19.71
C ALA A 20 -7.30 -1.62 -18.49
N PRO A 21 -6.48 -2.07 -17.52
CA PRO A 21 -6.09 -1.23 -16.40
C PRO A 21 -5.40 0.02 -16.92
N VAL A 22 -5.84 1.19 -16.47
CA VAL A 22 -5.24 2.49 -16.78
C VAL A 22 -3.84 2.49 -16.18
N HIS A 23 -2.80 2.62 -17.01
CA HIS A 23 -1.44 2.71 -16.53
C HIS A 23 -1.27 4.03 -15.78
N PRO A 24 -0.41 4.14 -14.74
CA PRO A 24 -0.07 5.42 -14.11
C PRO A 24 0.42 6.50 -15.09
N ALA A 25 0.82 6.08 -16.31
CA ALA A 25 1.25 6.95 -17.41
C ALA A 25 0.07 7.54 -18.22
N ASP A 26 -1.15 7.02 -18.04
CA ASP A 26 -2.36 7.38 -18.79
C ASP A 26 -3.22 8.43 -18.05
N VAL A 27 -2.74 8.97 -16.93
CA VAL A 27 -3.42 10.04 -16.20
C VAL A 27 -3.25 11.36 -16.96
N ASN A 28 -4.37 12.03 -17.24
CA ASN A 28 -4.41 13.30 -17.96
C ASN A 28 -3.45 14.35 -17.33
N PRO A 29 -2.47 14.89 -18.08
CA PRO A 29 -1.52 15.89 -17.57
C PRO A 29 -2.14 17.20 -17.07
N ALA A 30 -3.44 17.41 -17.29
CA ALA A 30 -4.14 18.64 -16.94
C ALA A 30 -4.49 18.80 -15.44
N ASP A 31 -4.37 17.76 -14.62
CA ASP A 31 -4.73 17.77 -13.19
C ASP A 31 -3.53 17.54 -12.24
N VAL A 32 -2.30 17.68 -12.75
CA VAL A 32 -1.08 17.37 -11.98
C VAL A 32 -0.86 18.44 -10.90
N HIS A 33 -1.13 18.09 -9.65
CA HIS A 33 -0.76 18.88 -8.48
C HIS A 33 0.71 19.33 -8.60
N PRO A 34 1.08 20.61 -8.33
CA PRO A 34 2.43 21.11 -8.58
C PRO A 34 3.55 20.23 -8.04
N ALA A 35 3.38 19.69 -6.82
CA ALA A 35 4.34 18.78 -6.21
C ALA A 35 4.56 17.48 -7.01
N ALA A 36 3.54 16.96 -7.70
CA ALA A 36 3.69 15.79 -8.56
C ALA A 36 4.54 16.10 -9.81
N ALA A 37 4.37 17.30 -10.39
CA ALA A 37 5.20 17.75 -11.51
C ALA A 37 6.66 17.96 -11.06
N ASP A 38 6.86 18.56 -9.89
CA ASP A 38 8.18 18.76 -9.30
C ASP A 38 8.87 17.43 -9.01
N PHE A 39 8.16 16.47 -8.42
CA PHE A 39 8.68 15.12 -8.18
C PHE A 39 9.02 14.37 -9.49
N ALA A 40 8.16 14.48 -10.51
CA ALA A 40 8.44 13.89 -11.82
C ALA A 40 9.68 14.51 -12.49
N ALA A 41 9.85 15.82 -12.37
CA ALA A 41 11.01 16.53 -12.91
C ALA A 41 12.31 16.18 -12.14
N ALA A 42 12.23 16.04 -10.82
CA ALA A 42 13.37 15.65 -9.98
C ALA A 42 13.80 14.20 -10.21
N TYR A 43 12.86 13.30 -10.53
CA TYR A 43 13.10 11.87 -10.75
C TYR A 43 12.56 11.41 -12.11
N PRO A 44 13.25 11.71 -13.23
CA PRO A 44 12.79 11.41 -14.58
C PRO A 44 12.91 9.93 -14.98
N VAL A 45 13.72 9.14 -14.26
CA VAL A 45 13.90 7.71 -14.50
C VAL A 45 12.97 6.93 -13.58
N ARG A 46 12.23 5.96 -14.14
CA ARG A 46 11.30 5.08 -13.41
C ARG A 46 11.63 3.60 -13.64
N PRO A 47 11.59 2.76 -12.59
CA PRO A 47 11.43 3.13 -11.18
C PRO A 47 12.61 4.00 -10.70
N VAL A 48 12.43 4.80 -9.63
CA VAL A 48 13.46 5.73 -9.14
C VAL A 48 14.72 4.94 -8.79
N PRO A 49 15.88 5.19 -9.43
CA PRO A 49 17.09 4.41 -9.16
C PRO A 49 17.57 4.60 -7.72
N ALA A 50 17.90 3.51 -7.04
CA ALA A 50 18.48 3.54 -5.70
C ALA A 50 19.95 4.01 -5.76
N PRO A 51 20.32 5.13 -5.10
CA PRO A 51 21.72 5.53 -5.00
C PRO A 51 22.50 4.74 -3.93
N GLY A 52 21.81 4.13 -2.95
CA GLY A 52 22.38 3.32 -1.88
C GLY A 52 22.23 1.80 -2.09
N PRO A 53 22.72 0.98 -1.13
CA PRO A 53 22.59 -0.47 -1.19
C PRO A 53 21.13 -0.91 -1.03
N VAL A 54 20.73 -1.93 -1.79
CA VAL A 54 19.40 -2.55 -1.72
C VAL A 54 19.49 -3.89 -0.98
N ASP A 55 18.85 -3.96 0.17
CA ASP A 55 18.76 -5.18 0.99
C ASP A 55 17.53 -6.00 0.60
N THR A 56 17.77 -7.14 -0.04
CA THR A 56 16.73 -8.09 -0.49
C THR A 56 16.65 -9.35 0.38
N ASP A 57 17.23 -9.37 1.58
CA ASP A 57 17.09 -10.50 2.50
C ASP A 57 15.62 -10.62 2.98
N PRO A 58 15.16 -11.78 3.48
CA PRO A 58 13.78 -11.90 3.95
C PRO A 58 13.45 -10.84 5.01
N ILE A 59 12.33 -10.13 4.88
CA ILE A 59 12.00 -9.00 5.78
C ILE A 59 11.92 -9.42 7.26
N ALA A 60 11.52 -10.67 7.52
CA ALA A 60 11.49 -11.27 8.86
C ALA A 60 12.87 -11.30 9.58
N THR A 61 13.97 -11.09 8.85
CA THR A 61 15.33 -11.01 9.41
C THR A 61 15.76 -9.59 9.77
N THR A 62 14.92 -8.58 9.53
CA THR A 62 15.23 -7.17 9.76
C THR A 62 14.04 -6.47 10.44
N PRO A 63 13.89 -6.57 11.77
CA PRO A 63 12.86 -5.81 12.47
C PRO A 63 13.17 -4.30 12.36
N ALA A 64 12.12 -3.49 12.27
CA ALA A 64 12.24 -2.03 12.32
C ALA A 64 12.85 -1.58 13.66
N ALA A 65 13.55 -0.43 13.70
CA ALA A 65 14.21 0.15 14.87
C ALA A 65 13.34 0.06 16.13
N VAL A 66 13.72 -0.86 17.01
CA VAL A 66 12.82 -1.49 17.99
C VAL A 66 12.41 -0.53 19.13
N GLU A 67 13.03 0.65 19.25
CA GLU A 67 12.84 1.51 20.44
C GLU A 67 12.57 3.00 20.13
N GLU A 68 12.99 3.54 18.97
CA GLU A 68 12.87 4.99 18.68
C GLU A 68 11.41 5.46 18.55
N LEU A 69 10.52 4.58 18.06
CA LEU A 69 9.11 4.90 17.79
C LEU A 69 8.14 4.31 18.81
N ASP A 70 8.65 3.72 19.89
CA ASP A 70 7.84 3.08 20.94
C ASP A 70 6.77 4.00 21.53
N GLY A 71 7.11 5.27 21.75
CA GLY A 71 6.17 6.27 22.23
C GLY A 71 5.00 6.48 21.28
N LEU A 72 5.27 6.46 19.97
CA LEU A 72 4.26 6.59 18.93
C LEU A 72 3.40 5.33 18.82
N TRP A 73 4.00 4.14 18.82
CA TRP A 73 3.27 2.86 18.86
C TRP A 73 2.31 2.78 20.05
N LYS A 74 2.77 3.17 21.25
CA LYS A 74 1.94 3.22 22.46
C LYS A 74 0.78 4.20 22.34
N ALA A 75 0.96 5.31 21.61
CA ALA A 75 -0.07 6.32 21.41
C ALA A 75 -1.19 5.91 20.44
N VAL A 76 -0.96 4.88 19.61
CA VAL A 76 -1.92 4.42 18.58
C VAL A 76 -2.33 2.94 18.71
N VAL A 77 -2.16 2.34 19.89
CA VAL A 77 -2.48 0.91 20.13
C VAL A 77 -3.92 0.56 19.78
N GLN A 78 -4.87 1.48 19.95
CA GLN A 78 -6.26 1.25 19.57
C GLN A 78 -6.38 1.13 18.05
N GLU A 79 -5.77 2.04 17.32
CA GLU A 79 -5.80 2.12 15.86
C GLU A 79 -5.08 0.95 15.18
N THR A 80 -4.08 0.36 15.85
CA THR A 80 -3.41 -0.83 15.32
C THR A 80 -4.28 -2.09 15.37
N ARG A 81 -5.41 -2.11 16.08
CA ARG A 81 -6.26 -3.32 16.16
C ARG A 81 -7.21 -3.48 14.99
N THR A 82 -7.40 -2.44 14.19
CA THR A 82 -8.29 -2.52 13.04
C THR A 82 -7.62 -3.31 11.93
N ARG A 83 -8.37 -4.26 11.35
CA ARG A 83 -8.03 -5.01 10.13
C ARG A 83 -6.62 -5.65 10.09
N GLY A 84 -6.01 -5.95 11.22
CA GLY A 84 -4.66 -6.51 11.28
C GLY A 84 -3.53 -5.48 11.08
N ASN A 85 -3.79 -4.20 11.39
CA ASN A 85 -2.77 -3.15 11.39
C ASN A 85 -1.58 -3.45 12.32
N ASP A 86 -1.76 -4.29 13.35
CA ASP A 86 -0.70 -4.78 14.23
C ASP A 86 0.20 -5.85 13.60
N ILE A 87 -0.12 -6.30 12.37
CA ILE A 87 0.77 -7.08 11.49
C ILE A 87 1.28 -6.19 10.36
N HIS A 88 0.38 -5.47 9.69
CA HIS A 88 0.68 -4.63 8.53
C HIS A 88 1.68 -3.50 8.85
N LEU A 89 1.38 -2.66 9.85
CA LEU A 89 2.18 -1.45 10.10
C LEU A 89 3.63 -1.77 10.52
N PRO A 90 3.91 -2.75 11.40
CA PRO A 90 5.28 -3.09 11.75
C PRO A 90 6.11 -3.63 10.57
N ILE A 91 5.50 -4.45 9.69
CA ILE A 91 6.20 -4.98 8.51
C ILE A 91 6.44 -3.86 7.49
N SER A 92 5.45 -3.00 7.25
CA SER A 92 5.59 -1.81 6.40
C SER A 92 6.70 -0.90 6.91
N LEU A 93 6.77 -0.65 8.22
CA LEU A 93 7.85 0.15 8.81
C LEU A 93 9.24 -0.49 8.59
N ALA A 94 9.36 -1.82 8.67
CA ALA A 94 10.62 -2.51 8.40
C ALA A 94 11.09 -2.30 6.95
N PHE A 95 10.16 -2.32 5.99
CA PHE A 95 10.47 -1.98 4.60
C PHE A 95 10.83 -0.50 4.43
N ALA A 96 10.11 0.40 5.09
CA ALA A 96 10.42 1.83 5.07
C ALA A 96 11.88 2.09 5.52
N GLU A 97 12.39 1.38 6.53
CA GLU A 97 13.78 1.52 6.93
C GLU A 97 14.79 1.05 5.89
N ARG A 98 14.52 -0.08 5.22
CA ARG A 98 15.37 -0.55 4.12
C ARG A 98 15.35 0.43 2.96
N LEU A 99 14.18 0.98 2.65
CA LEU A 99 14.04 2.02 1.64
C LEU A 99 14.84 3.26 2.01
N CYS A 100 14.75 3.78 3.25
CA CYS A 100 15.56 4.92 3.68
C CYS A 100 17.08 4.65 3.61
N ARG A 101 17.54 3.39 3.82
CA ARG A 101 18.95 3.03 3.59
C ARG A 101 19.34 3.04 2.11
N ALA A 102 18.44 2.62 1.23
CA ALA A 102 18.65 2.66 -0.22
C ALA A 102 18.56 4.08 -0.79
N TYR A 103 17.86 5.00 -0.12
CA TYR A 103 17.67 6.40 -0.50
C TYR A 103 18.08 7.35 0.64
N PRO A 104 19.39 7.49 0.92
CA PRO A 104 19.91 8.30 2.04
C PRO A 104 19.57 9.80 1.97
N ASP A 105 19.13 10.30 0.81
CA ASP A 105 18.71 11.70 0.64
C ASP A 105 17.27 11.96 1.14
N ALA A 106 16.50 10.91 1.44
CA ALA A 106 15.16 11.03 1.99
C ALA A 106 15.18 11.41 3.48
N ASP A 107 14.20 12.19 3.92
CA ASP A 107 13.94 12.41 5.35
C ASP A 107 13.41 11.12 5.99
N ALA A 108 14.32 10.34 6.58
CA ALA A 108 14.01 9.03 7.13
C ALA A 108 13.00 9.07 8.29
N GLU A 109 13.02 10.13 9.10
CA GLU A 109 12.08 10.29 10.20
C GLU A 109 10.66 10.52 9.67
N LEU A 110 10.52 11.39 8.66
CA LEU A 110 9.24 11.64 7.99
C LEU A 110 8.66 10.35 7.38
N VAL A 111 9.47 9.58 6.64
CA VAL A 111 9.03 8.31 6.04
C VAL A 111 8.55 7.33 7.11
N ARG A 112 9.33 7.16 8.18
CA ARG A 112 9.01 6.21 9.26
C ARG A 112 7.73 6.60 10.00
N VAL A 113 7.59 7.87 10.38
CA VAL A 113 6.41 8.36 11.11
C VAL A 113 5.17 8.30 10.22
N ALA A 114 5.26 8.70 8.95
CA ALA A 114 4.15 8.59 8.01
C ALA A 114 3.76 7.12 7.77
N THR A 115 4.74 6.21 7.61
CA THR A 115 4.48 4.76 7.45
C THR A 115 3.80 4.17 8.69
N LEU A 116 4.17 4.59 9.90
CA LEU A 116 3.51 4.09 11.11
C LEU A 116 2.04 4.55 11.17
N LEU A 117 1.76 5.78 10.72
CA LEU A 117 0.46 6.42 10.90
C LEU A 117 -0.51 6.30 9.72
N HIS A 118 -0.05 6.01 8.50
CA HIS A 118 -0.85 6.12 7.27
C HIS A 118 -2.23 5.45 7.35
N ASP A 119 -2.28 4.28 7.97
CA ASP A 119 -3.46 3.43 8.04
C ASP A 119 -4.20 3.45 9.37
N THR A 120 -3.79 4.34 10.29
CA THR A 120 -4.47 4.50 11.59
C THR A 120 -5.90 5.02 11.45
N GLY A 121 -6.21 5.72 10.36
CA GLY A 121 -7.54 6.27 10.10
C GLY A 121 -8.62 5.20 9.88
N TRP A 122 -8.25 3.97 9.51
CA TRP A 122 -9.22 2.89 9.34
C TRP A 122 -9.97 2.54 10.64
N ALA A 123 -9.37 2.82 11.80
CA ALA A 123 -10.02 2.60 13.09
C ALA A 123 -11.17 3.58 13.38
N HIS A 124 -11.30 4.62 12.55
CA HIS A 124 -12.26 5.70 12.73
C HIS A 124 -13.27 5.78 11.58
N VAL A 125 -13.32 4.76 10.71
CA VAL A 125 -14.35 4.58 9.68
C VAL A 125 -15.26 3.40 10.01
N ASP A 126 -16.39 3.27 9.32
CA ASP A 126 -17.34 2.18 9.55
C ASP A 126 -16.74 0.81 9.18
N GLU A 127 -16.44 0.01 10.20
CA GLU A 127 -15.80 -1.30 10.08
C GLU A 127 -16.58 -2.27 9.17
N SER A 128 -17.92 -2.19 9.16
CA SER A 128 -18.77 -3.05 8.34
C SER A 128 -18.63 -2.78 6.84
N ARG A 129 -18.09 -1.60 6.50
CA ARG A 129 -17.87 -1.12 5.13
C ARG A 129 -16.42 -1.29 4.66
N ILE A 130 -15.48 -1.56 5.57
CA ILE A 130 -14.05 -1.65 5.24
C ILE A 130 -13.79 -2.71 4.16
N LEU A 131 -14.16 -3.96 4.42
CA LEU A 131 -13.91 -5.04 3.46
C LEU A 131 -14.84 -4.97 2.25
N SER A 132 -16.12 -4.65 2.48
CA SER A 132 -17.14 -4.66 1.44
C SER A 132 -16.99 -3.52 0.44
N GLU A 133 -16.48 -2.35 0.84
CA GLU A 133 -16.29 -1.19 -0.05
C GLU A 133 -14.81 -0.88 -0.31
N GLY A 134 -13.93 -1.07 0.67
CA GLY A 134 -12.52 -0.72 0.58
C GLY A 134 -11.67 -1.73 -0.17
N PHE A 135 -12.13 -2.98 -0.33
CA PHE A 135 -11.34 -4.07 -0.92
C PHE A 135 -12.07 -4.82 -2.05
N THR A 136 -13.15 -4.26 -2.59
CA THR A 136 -13.88 -4.78 -3.75
C THR A 136 -14.00 -3.74 -4.86
N GLY A 137 -14.17 -4.17 -6.12
CA GLY A 137 -14.40 -3.28 -7.27
C GLY A 137 -13.25 -2.28 -7.55
N ASP A 138 -13.59 -1.09 -8.07
CA ASP A 138 -12.67 0.05 -8.25
C ASP A 138 -12.42 0.75 -6.90
N TRP A 139 -11.80 0.01 -5.99
CA TRP A 139 -11.59 0.39 -4.59
C TRP A 139 -10.88 1.74 -4.41
N ARG A 140 -10.09 2.19 -5.40
CA ARG A 140 -9.40 3.49 -5.39
C ARG A 140 -10.35 4.68 -5.39
N LYS A 141 -11.61 4.47 -5.79
CA LYS A 141 -12.67 5.49 -5.76
C LYS A 141 -13.62 5.34 -4.58
N ALA A 142 -13.40 4.36 -3.71
CA ALA A 142 -14.28 4.15 -2.58
C ALA A 142 -14.17 5.34 -1.61
N THR A 143 -15.31 5.96 -1.29
CA THR A 143 -15.38 7.11 -0.37
C THR A 143 -14.73 6.82 0.98
N ILE A 144 -14.80 5.57 1.43
CA ILE A 144 -14.17 5.11 2.68
C ILE A 144 -12.64 5.24 2.66
N ARG A 145 -12.01 5.25 1.48
CA ARG A 145 -10.55 5.47 1.37
C ARG A 145 -10.16 6.90 1.67
N TYR A 146 -10.82 7.85 1.01
CA TYR A 146 -10.66 9.27 1.33
C TYR A 146 -11.00 9.60 2.79
N GLU A 147 -11.96 8.88 3.38
CA GLU A 147 -12.32 9.05 4.78
C GLU A 147 -11.20 8.58 5.71
N HIS A 148 -10.62 7.38 5.52
CA HIS A 148 -9.54 6.92 6.37
C HIS A 148 -8.28 7.80 6.22
N GLU A 149 -7.98 8.31 5.02
CA GLU A 149 -6.83 9.19 4.81
C GLU A 149 -6.94 10.47 5.67
N LYS A 150 -8.15 11.07 5.69
CA LYS A 150 -8.47 12.21 6.56
C LYS A 150 -8.39 11.87 8.03
N GLN A 151 -8.98 10.75 8.44
CA GLN A 151 -8.92 10.29 9.83
C GLN A 151 -7.48 10.00 10.28
N GLY A 152 -6.63 9.47 9.39
CA GLY A 152 -5.21 9.25 9.66
C GLY A 152 -4.46 10.56 9.92
N CYS A 153 -4.81 11.62 9.19
CA CYS A 153 -4.30 12.97 9.48
C CYS A 153 -4.75 13.49 10.86
N ASP A 154 -6.01 13.25 11.23
CA ASP A 154 -6.53 13.64 12.54
C ASP A 154 -5.86 12.86 13.68
N VAL A 155 -5.55 11.57 13.48
CA VAL A 155 -4.72 10.77 14.40
C VAL A 155 -3.33 11.39 14.53
N ALA A 156 -2.65 11.70 13.42
CA ALA A 156 -1.32 12.31 13.43
C ALA A 156 -1.30 13.63 14.21
N ARG A 157 -2.24 14.54 13.93
CA ARG A 157 -2.38 15.82 14.65
C ARG A 157 -2.69 15.67 16.13
N ARG A 158 -3.35 14.58 16.53
CA ARG A 158 -3.64 14.29 17.94
C ARG A 158 -2.43 13.74 18.70
N VAL A 159 -1.68 12.79 18.11
CA VAL A 159 -0.67 12.03 18.86
C VAL A 159 0.72 12.66 18.83
N LEU A 160 1.12 13.25 17.70
CA LEU A 160 2.48 13.74 17.49
C LEU A 160 2.88 14.93 18.38
N PRO A 161 2.00 15.90 18.72
CA PRO A 161 2.38 17.00 19.62
C PRO A 161 2.84 16.52 21.00
N GLY A 162 2.20 15.48 21.55
CA GLY A 162 2.54 14.90 22.85
C GLY A 162 3.90 14.19 22.88
N LEU A 163 4.46 13.92 21.70
CA LEU A 163 5.76 13.26 21.50
C LEU A 163 6.87 14.25 21.11
N GLY A 164 6.56 15.55 21.03
CA GLY A 164 7.54 16.61 20.78
C GLY A 164 7.74 17.00 19.32
N TYR A 165 6.95 16.47 18.38
CA TYR A 165 7.03 16.86 16.97
C TYR A 165 6.48 18.27 16.74
N SER A 166 7.12 19.02 15.84
CA SER A 166 6.70 20.38 15.48
C SER A 166 5.43 20.36 14.63
N ALA A 167 4.64 21.44 14.66
CA ALA A 167 3.47 21.58 13.80
C ALA A 167 3.82 21.47 12.31
N GLU A 168 4.98 21.99 11.89
CA GLU A 168 5.46 21.87 10.51
C GLU A 168 5.72 20.42 10.11
N PHE A 169 6.37 19.64 10.98
CA PHE A 169 6.62 18.22 10.72
C PHE A 169 5.29 17.44 10.64
N ILE A 170 4.34 17.73 11.52
CA ILE A 170 3.01 17.09 11.52
C ILE A 170 2.29 17.34 10.20
N GLU A 171 2.32 18.56 9.67
CA GLU A 171 1.67 18.84 8.38
C GLU A 171 2.40 18.17 7.20
N ARG A 172 3.73 17.98 7.27
CA ARG A 172 4.47 17.16 6.28
C ARG A 172 4.03 15.69 6.35
N VAL A 173 3.83 15.13 7.55
CA VAL A 173 3.27 13.78 7.74
C VAL A 173 1.87 13.70 7.15
N CYS A 174 0.98 14.65 7.49
CA CYS A 174 -0.39 14.69 6.96
C CYS A 174 -0.41 14.81 5.42
N ALA A 175 0.50 15.58 4.81
CA ALA A 175 0.57 15.69 3.36
C ALA A 175 0.89 14.36 2.65
N ILE A 176 1.63 13.47 3.32
CA ILE A 176 1.89 12.11 2.84
C ILE A 176 0.66 11.22 3.08
N ILE A 177 0.09 11.23 4.29
CA ILE A 177 -1.05 10.36 4.68
C ILE A 177 -2.31 10.68 3.89
N ASP A 178 -2.70 11.95 3.82
CA ASP A 178 -3.80 12.40 2.95
C ASP A 178 -3.43 11.97 1.55
N GLY A 179 -4.23 11.14 0.88
CA GLY A 179 -3.98 10.71 -0.51
C GLY A 179 -2.95 9.60 -0.77
N HIS A 180 -2.37 8.95 0.24
CA HIS A 180 -1.41 7.85 -0.02
C HIS A 180 -2.01 6.69 -0.81
N ASP A 181 -3.30 6.44 -0.62
CA ASP A 181 -4.08 5.34 -1.18
C ASP A 181 -4.80 5.77 -2.46
N THR A 182 -5.32 7.01 -2.46
CA THR A 182 -6.22 7.53 -3.50
C THR A 182 -5.51 8.32 -4.60
N ARG A 183 -4.37 8.97 -4.33
CA ARG A 183 -3.65 9.71 -5.37
C ARG A 183 -2.95 8.78 -6.36
N PRO A 184 -2.93 9.11 -7.66
CA PRO A 184 -2.28 8.28 -8.66
C PRO A 184 -0.74 8.34 -8.58
N VAL A 185 -0.19 9.45 -8.10
CA VAL A 185 1.25 9.74 -8.15
C VAL A 185 1.76 10.24 -6.80
N ALA A 186 3.04 9.96 -6.52
CA ALA A 186 3.72 10.50 -5.35
C ALA A 186 4.13 11.98 -5.57
N HIS A 187 4.16 12.75 -4.49
CA HIS A 187 4.49 14.16 -4.48
C HIS A 187 5.92 14.46 -3.99
N SER A 188 6.58 13.50 -3.36
CA SER A 188 7.98 13.60 -2.92
C SER A 188 8.65 12.23 -2.89
N LEU A 189 9.95 12.20 -2.62
CA LEU A 189 10.67 10.94 -2.40
C LEU A 189 10.11 10.23 -1.16
N GLU A 190 9.90 10.94 -0.05
CA GLU A 190 9.35 10.38 1.18
C GLU A 190 7.95 9.80 1.00
N ASP A 191 7.09 10.49 0.24
CA ASP A 191 5.78 9.98 -0.16
C ASP A 191 5.94 8.68 -0.97
N ALA A 192 6.85 8.66 -1.97
CA ALA A 192 7.13 7.45 -2.74
C ALA A 192 7.63 6.28 -1.88
N LEU A 193 8.53 6.53 -0.92
CA LEU A 193 9.06 5.49 -0.03
C LEU A 193 8.00 4.94 0.91
N MET A 194 7.16 5.81 1.49
CA MET A 194 6.04 5.38 2.34
C MET A 194 5.06 4.53 1.53
N ARG A 195 4.67 4.99 0.34
CA ARG A 195 3.77 4.27 -0.56
C ARG A 195 4.31 2.93 -1.03
N ASP A 196 5.62 2.82 -1.27
CA ASP A 196 6.25 1.56 -1.58
C ASP A 196 6.27 0.64 -0.36
N ALA A 197 6.58 1.16 0.84
CA ALA A 197 6.56 0.40 2.09
C ALA A 197 5.18 -0.21 2.40
N ASP A 198 4.10 0.56 2.25
CA ASP A 198 2.71 0.08 2.38
C ASP A 198 2.34 -0.98 1.31
N ARG A 199 3.00 -1.01 0.17
CA ARG A 199 2.79 -2.08 -0.82
C ARG A 199 3.63 -3.32 -0.52
N LEU A 200 4.84 -3.13 0.00
CA LEU A 200 5.86 -4.17 0.15
C LEU A 200 5.51 -5.24 1.18
N TRP A 201 4.80 -4.89 2.27
CA TRP A 201 4.44 -5.90 3.29
C TRP A 201 3.64 -7.07 2.71
N ARG A 202 2.93 -6.85 1.59
CA ARG A 202 2.08 -7.85 0.91
C ARG A 202 2.85 -8.96 0.23
N PHE A 203 4.17 -8.86 0.09
CA PHE A 203 5.00 -9.83 -0.65
C PHE A 203 5.60 -10.94 0.23
N ASP A 204 5.71 -10.73 1.55
CA ASP A 204 6.06 -11.78 2.51
C ASP A 204 4.87 -12.70 2.83
N GLN A 205 5.11 -13.87 3.43
CA GLN A 205 4.08 -14.85 3.76
C GLN A 205 3.00 -14.30 4.69
N ALA A 206 3.38 -13.50 5.69
CA ALA A 206 2.42 -12.91 6.60
C ALA A 206 1.49 -11.95 5.85
N GLY A 207 2.06 -11.16 4.94
CA GLY A 207 1.32 -10.27 4.05
C GLY A 207 0.38 -11.01 3.11
N ILE A 208 0.87 -12.06 2.44
CA ILE A 208 0.06 -12.87 1.53
C ILE A 208 -1.11 -13.51 2.28
N ALA A 209 -0.85 -14.15 3.42
CA ALA A 209 -1.88 -14.84 4.19
C ALA A 209 -2.98 -13.89 4.69
N LEU A 210 -2.60 -12.70 5.15
CA LEU A 210 -3.55 -11.71 5.66
C LEU A 210 -4.28 -11.00 4.52
N ALA A 211 -3.54 -10.44 3.55
CA ALA A 211 -4.11 -9.62 2.51
C ALA A 211 -4.96 -10.43 1.52
N SER A 212 -4.61 -11.69 1.21
CA SER A 212 -5.44 -12.53 0.34
C SER A 212 -6.86 -12.70 0.92
N SER A 213 -6.98 -12.77 2.25
CA SER A 213 -8.27 -12.85 2.94
C SER A 213 -9.12 -11.59 2.74
N TRP A 214 -8.50 -10.40 2.72
CA TRP A 214 -9.22 -9.13 2.50
C TRP A 214 -9.83 -9.05 1.11
N PHE A 215 -9.17 -9.65 0.11
CA PHE A 215 -9.64 -9.67 -1.27
C PHE A 215 -10.44 -10.93 -1.64
N ASN A 216 -10.70 -11.82 -0.67
CA ASN A 216 -11.36 -13.11 -0.90
C ASN A 216 -10.69 -13.92 -2.01
N MET A 217 -9.36 -13.95 -2.00
CA MET A 217 -8.51 -14.70 -2.94
C MET A 217 -7.77 -15.80 -2.19
N ASP A 218 -7.56 -16.94 -2.85
CA ASP A 218 -6.57 -17.91 -2.39
C ASP A 218 -5.14 -17.35 -2.59
N PRO A 219 -4.12 -17.88 -1.87
CA PRO A 219 -2.76 -17.39 -1.99
C PRO A 219 -2.18 -17.45 -3.41
N ALA A 220 -2.57 -18.43 -4.24
CA ALA A 220 -2.01 -18.54 -5.59
C ALA A 220 -2.54 -17.43 -6.51
N THR A 221 -3.85 -17.23 -6.51
CA THR A 221 -4.50 -16.11 -7.19
C THR A 221 -3.94 -14.77 -6.70
N TYR A 222 -3.73 -14.63 -5.39
CA TYR A 222 -3.17 -13.40 -4.82
C TYR A 222 -1.71 -13.15 -5.24
N THR A 223 -0.85 -14.17 -5.27
CA THR A 223 0.52 -14.02 -5.76
C THR A 223 0.59 -13.69 -7.25
N ASP A 224 -0.31 -14.24 -8.08
CA ASP A 224 -0.41 -13.89 -9.50
C ASP A 224 -0.78 -12.39 -9.65
N ARG A 225 -1.68 -11.88 -8.80
CA ARG A 225 -2.03 -10.45 -8.73
C ARG A 225 -0.87 -9.57 -8.27
N LEU A 226 -0.12 -9.99 -7.25
CA LEU A 226 1.06 -9.25 -6.78
C LEU A 226 2.09 -9.07 -7.92
N ALA A 227 2.32 -10.11 -8.71
CA ALA A 227 3.21 -10.05 -9.87
C ALA A 227 2.69 -9.13 -10.98
N ALA A 228 1.42 -9.29 -11.35
CA ALA A 228 0.85 -8.66 -12.54
C ALA A 228 0.38 -7.21 -12.33
N GLU A 229 -0.07 -6.88 -11.11
CA GLU A 229 -0.68 -5.58 -10.81
C GLU A 229 0.15 -4.76 -9.84
N ILE A 230 0.71 -5.37 -8.79
CA ILE A 230 1.31 -4.59 -7.69
C ILE A 230 2.78 -4.26 -7.95
N ILE A 231 3.60 -5.18 -8.49
CA ILE A 231 4.99 -4.86 -8.85
C ILE A 231 5.07 -3.68 -9.83
N PRO A 232 4.25 -3.61 -10.91
CA PRO A 232 4.26 -2.47 -11.82
C PRO A 232 3.88 -1.12 -11.19
N GLU A 233 3.22 -1.11 -10.02
CA GLU A 233 2.87 0.10 -9.29
C GLU A 233 3.97 0.62 -8.37
N LEU A 234 5.02 -0.18 -8.10
CA LEU A 234 6.12 0.23 -7.23
C LEU A 234 6.92 1.36 -7.87
N ILE A 235 7.23 2.37 -7.06
CA ILE A 235 7.74 3.66 -7.53
C ILE A 235 9.26 3.64 -7.63
N THR A 236 9.92 2.88 -6.75
CA THR A 236 11.37 2.91 -6.56
C THR A 236 12.05 1.58 -6.88
N GLN A 237 13.30 1.63 -7.38
CA GLN A 237 14.04 0.45 -7.82
C GLN A 237 14.22 -0.55 -6.66
N ALA A 238 14.62 -0.05 -5.49
CA ALA A 238 14.76 -0.85 -4.28
C ALA A 238 13.47 -1.58 -3.91
N ALA A 239 12.30 -0.96 -4.05
CA ALA A 239 11.03 -1.62 -3.79
C ALA A 239 10.74 -2.73 -4.79
N VAL A 240 10.97 -2.50 -6.08
CA VAL A 240 10.83 -3.55 -7.11
C VAL A 240 11.73 -4.75 -6.82
N ASP A 241 12.98 -4.51 -6.43
CA ASP A 241 13.95 -5.57 -6.11
C ASP A 241 13.54 -6.36 -4.87
N MET A 242 13.12 -5.68 -3.79
CA MET A 242 12.63 -6.31 -2.56
C MET A 242 11.36 -7.14 -2.84
N ALA A 243 10.37 -6.55 -3.51
CA ALA A 243 9.11 -7.21 -3.84
C ALA A 243 9.32 -8.46 -4.70
N THR A 244 10.19 -8.37 -5.72
CA THR A 244 10.51 -9.50 -6.59
C THR A 244 11.20 -10.63 -5.82
N ALA A 245 12.15 -10.29 -4.95
CA ALA A 245 12.86 -11.26 -4.13
C ALA A 245 11.92 -11.97 -3.14
N ASP A 246 11.06 -11.23 -2.43
CA ASP A 246 10.09 -11.80 -1.51
C ASP A 246 9.00 -12.61 -2.24
N LEU A 247 8.47 -12.13 -3.36
CA LEU A 247 7.48 -12.88 -4.14
C LEU A 247 8.02 -14.24 -4.60
N ASN A 248 9.28 -14.28 -5.06
CA ASN A 248 9.93 -15.52 -5.48
C ASN A 248 10.06 -16.50 -4.30
N ARG A 249 10.47 -16.01 -3.11
CA ARG A 249 10.54 -16.83 -1.89
C ARG A 249 9.16 -17.35 -1.49
N SER A 250 8.15 -16.49 -1.49
CA SER A 250 6.77 -16.82 -1.15
C SER A 250 6.15 -17.83 -2.10
N THR A 251 6.34 -17.63 -3.40
CA THR A 251 5.88 -18.57 -4.43
C THR A 251 6.49 -19.96 -4.23
N ALA A 252 7.80 -20.02 -3.93
CA ALA A 252 8.50 -21.28 -3.71
C ALA A 252 8.08 -21.98 -2.40
N LEU A 253 7.89 -21.23 -1.32
CA LEU A 253 7.54 -21.72 0.01
C LEU A 253 6.08 -22.19 0.07
N LEU A 254 5.15 -21.35 -0.37
CA LEU A 254 3.71 -21.62 -0.37
C LEU A 254 3.26 -22.53 -1.53
N LYS A 255 4.16 -22.79 -2.49
CA LYS A 255 3.89 -23.62 -3.68
C LYS A 255 2.72 -23.07 -4.53
N THR A 256 2.57 -21.75 -4.63
CA THR A 256 1.47 -21.12 -5.39
C THR A 256 1.54 -21.36 -6.90
N ALA A 257 2.69 -21.79 -7.41
CA ALA A 257 2.80 -22.29 -8.79
C ALA A 257 2.24 -23.71 -8.99
N VAL A 258 1.98 -24.46 -7.91
CA VAL A 258 1.60 -25.88 -7.93
C VAL A 258 0.21 -26.12 -7.34
N ILE A 259 -0.12 -25.47 -6.22
CA ILE A 259 -1.42 -25.56 -5.55
C ILE A 259 -2.34 -24.48 -6.15
N ARG A 260 -3.20 -24.86 -7.09
CA ARG A 260 -4.14 -23.98 -7.81
C ARG A 260 -5.50 -24.67 -7.99
#